data_AF-A0A956ZLG1-F1
#
_entry.id   AF-A0A956ZLG1-F1
#
_cell.length_a   1.000
_cell.length_b   1.000
_cell.length_c   1.000
_cell.angle_alpha   90.00
_cell.angle_beta   90.00
_cell.angle_gamma   90.00
#
_symmetry.space_group_name_H-M   'P 1'
#
loop_
_entity.id
_entity.type
_entity.pdbx_description
1 polymer ?
#
loop_
_entity_poly.entity_id
_entity_poly.type
_entity_poly.pdbx_seq_one_letter_code
_entity_poly.pdbx_strand_id
1 'polypeptide(L)'
;MDPLDQTTIANVLEDGTSEFQASILSDGVLTIAEYESAALSKITCLRSAGLEVKGDLHLNSIGLILVSTRFADTTREQSTAMIASCEKEYMREIQMLWAIVTKPLVVEVATEFRHWTAECVTELGFPASNLPWESEEPAAIDAVAECIKGAQLMFDVGALSFGFDGDGKVP
;
A
#
# COMPACT_ATOMS: atom_id res chain seq x y z
N MET A 1 -12.08 8.68 -13.10
CA MET A 1 -10.70 9.09 -12.80
C MET A 1 -10.37 10.20 -13.77
N ASP A 2 -9.91 11.33 -13.26
CA ASP A 2 -9.49 12.43 -14.13
C ASP A 2 -8.18 12.05 -14.84
N PRO A 3 -7.95 12.52 -16.08
CA PRO A 3 -6.70 12.28 -16.77
C PRO A 3 -5.51 12.80 -15.96
N LEU A 4 -4.42 12.03 -15.92
CA LEU A 4 -3.18 12.51 -15.36
C LEU A 4 -2.63 13.61 -16.27
N ASP A 5 -2.12 14.69 -15.68
CA ASP A 5 -1.48 15.71 -16.50
C ASP A 5 -0.20 15.13 -17.13
N GLN A 6 0.06 15.51 -18.38
CA GLN A 6 1.18 14.96 -19.16
C GLN A 6 2.55 15.30 -18.54
N THR A 7 2.63 16.36 -17.74
CA THR A 7 3.85 16.73 -17.01
C THR A 7 4.09 15.79 -15.83
N THR A 8 3.05 15.39 -15.10
CA THR A 8 3.12 14.38 -14.03
C THR A 8 3.58 13.03 -14.59
N ILE A 9 3.03 12.61 -15.73
CA ILE A 9 3.48 11.38 -16.40
C ILE A 9 4.95 11.50 -16.80
N ALA A 10 5.33 12.57 -17.50
CA ALA A 10 6.71 12.79 -17.92
C ALA A 10 7.71 12.87 -16.74
N ASN A 11 7.28 13.37 -15.58
CA ASN A 11 8.12 13.44 -14.38
C ASN A 11 8.31 12.08 -13.68
N VAL A 12 7.36 11.15 -13.85
CA VAL A 12 7.47 9.79 -13.30
C VAL A 12 8.17 8.84 -14.27
N LEU A 13 8.00 9.06 -15.58
CA LEU A 13 8.70 8.28 -16.60
C LEU A 13 10.20 8.62 -16.60
N GLU A 14 11.00 7.69 -16.11
CA GLU A 14 12.47 7.79 -16.12
C GLU A 14 13.08 7.08 -17.34
N ASP A 15 14.35 7.40 -17.63
CA ASP A 15 15.25 6.56 -18.44
C ASP A 15 15.32 5.16 -17.80
N GLY A 16 14.58 4.22 -18.35
CA GLY A 16 14.48 2.85 -17.81
C GLY A 16 13.06 2.36 -17.52
N THR A 17 12.03 3.14 -17.86
CA THR A 17 10.65 2.63 -17.96
C THR A 17 10.61 1.46 -18.95
N SER A 18 10.00 0.34 -18.58
CA SER A 18 9.84 -0.81 -19.46
C SER A 18 8.87 -0.53 -20.61
N GLU A 19 9.00 -1.25 -21.72
CA GLU A 19 8.04 -1.16 -22.84
C GLU A 19 6.61 -1.49 -22.39
N PHE A 20 6.46 -2.45 -21.46
CA PHE A 20 5.17 -2.80 -20.88
C PHE A 20 4.52 -1.60 -20.20
N GLN A 21 5.22 -0.93 -19.29
CA GLN A 21 4.67 0.20 -18.55
C GLN A 21 4.44 1.41 -19.46
N ALA A 22 5.35 1.67 -20.41
CA ALA A 22 5.17 2.72 -21.40
C ALA A 22 3.92 2.51 -22.27
N SER A 23 3.59 1.26 -22.61
CA SER A 23 2.39 0.94 -23.39
C SER A 23 1.10 1.25 -22.63
N ILE A 24 1.04 0.91 -21.33
CA ILE A 24 -0.10 1.21 -20.45
C ILE A 24 -0.28 2.71 -20.29
N LEU A 25 0.81 3.47 -20.19
CA LEU A 25 0.76 4.90 -19.90
C LEU A 25 0.66 5.78 -21.16
N SER A 26 0.55 5.16 -22.34
CA SER A 26 0.68 5.85 -23.63
C SER A 26 -0.47 6.81 -23.96
N ASP A 27 -1.65 6.59 -23.40
CA ASP A 27 -2.84 7.45 -23.60
C ASP A 27 -3.00 8.53 -22.52
N GLY A 28 -2.13 8.52 -21.51
CA GLY A 28 -2.12 9.46 -20.41
C GLY A 28 -3.14 9.20 -19.31
N VAL A 29 -3.82 8.05 -19.31
CA VAL A 29 -4.85 7.72 -18.32
C VAL A 29 -4.55 6.35 -17.74
N LEU A 30 -4.28 6.28 -16.43
CA LEU A 30 -4.13 5.00 -15.74
C LEU A 30 -5.49 4.58 -15.17
N THR A 31 -6.08 3.53 -15.73
CA THR A 31 -7.36 2.95 -15.28
C THR A 31 -7.16 1.87 -14.21
N ILE A 32 -8.23 1.53 -13.50
CA ILE A 32 -8.25 0.38 -12.56
C ILE A 32 -7.81 -0.91 -13.29
N ALA A 33 -8.36 -1.17 -14.47
CA ALA A 33 -8.09 -2.40 -15.21
C ALA A 33 -6.61 -2.51 -15.62
N GLU A 34 -5.97 -1.39 -15.97
CA GLU A 34 -4.55 -1.36 -16.29
C GLU A 34 -3.67 -1.57 -15.07
N TYR A 35 -4.02 -0.95 -13.93
CA TYR A 35 -3.34 -1.20 -12.67
C TYR A 35 -3.43 -2.67 -12.24
N GLU A 36 -4.63 -3.26 -12.32
CA GLU A 36 -4.86 -4.69 -12.02
C GLU A 36 -4.09 -5.60 -12.99
N SER A 37 -4.08 -5.28 -14.28
CA SER A 37 -3.33 -6.01 -15.31
C SER A 37 -1.82 -5.98 -15.07
N ALA A 38 -1.29 -4.82 -14.70
CA ALA A 38 0.11 -4.63 -14.35
C ALA A 38 0.48 -5.41 -13.08
N ALA A 39 -0.37 -5.38 -12.06
CA ALA A 39 -0.19 -6.17 -10.84
C ALA A 39 -0.18 -7.67 -11.14
N LEU A 40 -1.11 -8.16 -11.97
CA LEU A 40 -1.16 -9.56 -12.40
C LEU A 40 0.09 -9.97 -13.18
N SER A 41 0.62 -9.08 -14.01
CA SER A 41 1.86 -9.30 -14.77
C SER A 41 3.07 -9.41 -13.84
N LYS A 42 3.19 -8.52 -12.84
CA LYS A 42 4.19 -8.62 -11.77
C LYS A 42 4.07 -9.96 -11.03
N ILE A 43 2.87 -10.37 -10.63
CA ILE A 43 2.66 -11.64 -9.91
C ILE A 43 3.07 -12.85 -10.76
N THR A 44 2.76 -12.83 -12.05
CA THR A 44 3.15 -13.87 -12.99
C THR A 44 4.67 -13.95 -13.11
N CYS A 45 5.36 -12.80 -13.18
CA CYS A 45 6.82 -12.73 -13.14
C CYS A 45 7.39 -13.32 -11.85
N LEU A 46 6.88 -12.92 -10.69
CA LEU A 46 7.34 -13.42 -9.38
C LEU A 46 7.20 -14.95 -9.27
N ARG A 47 6.05 -15.49 -9.69
CA ARG A 47 5.81 -16.94 -9.70
C ARG A 47 6.76 -17.67 -10.66
N SER A 48 7.00 -17.10 -11.83
CA SER A 48 7.93 -17.66 -12.83
C SER A 48 9.38 -17.62 -12.36
N ALA A 49 9.73 -16.67 -11.49
CA ALA A 49 11.03 -16.58 -10.82
C ALA A 49 11.16 -17.55 -9.63
N GLY A 50 10.14 -18.36 -9.32
CA GLY A 50 10.16 -19.36 -8.26
C GLY A 50 9.68 -18.87 -6.89
N LEU A 51 9.09 -17.67 -6.81
CA LEU A 51 8.52 -17.15 -5.57
C LEU A 51 7.08 -17.62 -5.38
N GLU A 52 6.73 -18.02 -4.16
CA GLU A 52 5.34 -18.28 -3.79
C GLU A 52 4.66 -16.95 -3.48
N VAL A 53 3.57 -16.63 -4.19
CA VAL A 53 2.78 -15.40 -3.99
C VAL A 53 1.42 -15.73 -3.39
N LYS A 54 1.11 -15.19 -2.22
CA LYS A 54 -0.16 -15.36 -1.48
C LYS A 54 -0.88 -14.03 -1.28
N GLY A 55 -2.19 -14.07 -1.26
CA GLY A 55 -3.06 -12.90 -1.10
C GLY A 55 -4.11 -12.85 -2.20
N ASP A 56 -5.08 -11.99 -2.00
CA ASP A 56 -6.16 -11.77 -2.95
C ASP A 56 -5.78 -10.66 -3.94
N LEU A 57 -6.27 -10.79 -5.17
CA LEU A 57 -5.99 -9.83 -6.25
C LEU A 57 -7.12 -8.81 -6.38
N HIS A 58 -7.67 -8.38 -5.25
CA HIS A 58 -8.64 -7.30 -5.21
C HIS A 58 -7.97 -6.01 -4.73
N LEU A 59 -8.55 -4.89 -5.16
CA LEU A 59 -8.24 -3.60 -4.59
C LEU A 59 -8.84 -3.51 -3.19
N ASN A 60 -7.99 -3.25 -2.22
CA ASN A 60 -8.39 -2.99 -0.84
C ASN A 60 -9.03 -1.58 -0.72
N SER A 61 -9.45 -1.14 0.47
CA SER A 61 -10.22 0.14 0.59
C SER A 61 -9.42 1.40 0.26
N ILE A 62 -8.08 1.31 0.17
CA ILE A 62 -7.21 2.40 -0.29
C ILE A 62 -6.76 2.23 -1.75
N GLY A 63 -7.38 1.29 -2.46
CA GLY A 63 -7.08 1.00 -3.85
C GLY A 63 -5.72 0.32 -4.05
N LEU A 64 -5.21 -0.47 -3.09
CA LEU A 64 -3.97 -1.22 -3.28
C LEU A 64 -4.25 -2.72 -3.41
N ILE A 65 -3.46 -3.40 -4.24
CA ILE A 65 -3.39 -4.86 -4.27
C ILE A 65 -2.27 -5.30 -3.33
N LEU A 66 -2.62 -5.97 -2.24
CA LEU A 66 -1.67 -6.44 -1.23
C LEU A 66 -1.40 -7.94 -1.38
N VAL A 67 -0.21 -8.28 -1.87
CA VAL A 67 0.28 -9.65 -1.94
C VAL A 67 1.53 -9.84 -1.09
N SER A 68 1.67 -11.04 -0.54
CA SER A 68 2.85 -11.48 0.20
C SER A 68 3.64 -12.50 -0.61
N THR A 69 4.97 -12.41 -0.54
CA THR A 69 5.87 -13.36 -1.19
C THR A 69 6.56 -14.21 -0.13
N ARG A 70 6.65 -15.52 -0.36
CA ARG A 70 7.46 -16.44 0.45
C ARG A 70 8.64 -16.97 -0.35
N PHE A 71 9.74 -17.17 0.37
CA PHE A 71 11.00 -17.69 -0.16
C PHE A 71 11.02 -19.20 0.10
N ALA A 72 10.77 -20.01 -0.92
CA ALA A 72 10.79 -21.47 -0.76
C ALA A 72 12.24 -21.98 -0.73
N ASP A 73 13.06 -21.59 -1.72
CA ASP A 73 14.40 -22.16 -1.94
C ASP A 73 15.47 -21.12 -2.33
N THR A 74 15.21 -19.82 -2.09
CA THR A 74 16.07 -18.71 -2.48
C THR A 74 16.58 -17.92 -1.28
N THR A 75 17.77 -17.33 -1.39
CA THR A 75 18.24 -16.40 -0.37
C THR A 75 17.37 -15.14 -0.37
N ARG A 76 17.38 -14.41 0.76
CA ARG A 76 16.71 -13.11 0.85
C ARG A 76 17.20 -12.14 -0.22
N GLU A 77 18.51 -12.10 -0.47
CA GLU A 77 19.12 -11.22 -1.48
C GLU A 77 18.67 -11.57 -2.91
N GLN A 78 18.69 -12.84 -3.28
CA GLN A 78 18.19 -13.30 -4.58
C GLN A 78 16.71 -12.95 -4.76
N SER A 79 15.92 -13.17 -3.72
CA SER A 79 14.48 -12.88 -3.76
C SER A 79 14.20 -11.38 -3.88
N THR A 80 14.95 -10.54 -3.16
CA THR A 80 14.88 -9.08 -3.30
C THR A 80 15.23 -8.65 -4.72
N ALA A 81 16.28 -9.24 -5.33
CA ALA A 81 16.64 -8.93 -6.71
C ALA A 81 15.56 -9.36 -7.71
N MET A 82 14.95 -10.53 -7.51
CA MET A 82 13.81 -11.00 -8.34
C MET A 82 12.60 -10.07 -8.20
N ILE A 83 12.25 -9.67 -6.97
CA ILE A 83 11.16 -8.74 -6.71
C ILE A 83 11.43 -7.40 -7.40
N ALA A 84 12.61 -6.82 -7.19
CA ALA A 84 12.98 -5.55 -7.80
C ALA A 84 12.98 -5.61 -9.34
N SER A 85 13.40 -6.73 -9.93
CA SER A 85 13.34 -6.93 -11.38
C SER A 85 11.90 -6.97 -11.90
N CYS A 86 11.01 -7.76 -11.26
CA CYS A 86 9.61 -7.82 -11.66
C CYS A 86 8.87 -6.50 -11.41
N GLU A 87 9.21 -5.78 -10.34
CA GLU A 87 8.67 -4.45 -10.06
C GLU A 87 9.10 -3.44 -11.11
N LYS A 88 10.39 -3.39 -11.43
CA LYS A 88 10.92 -2.50 -12.48
C LYS A 88 10.30 -2.80 -13.84
N GLU A 89 10.02 -4.05 -14.15
CA GLU A 89 9.43 -4.42 -15.45
C GLU A 89 7.93 -4.10 -15.53
N TYR A 90 7.17 -4.30 -14.46
CA TYR A 90 5.71 -4.30 -14.57
C TYR A 90 4.97 -3.26 -13.75
N MET A 91 5.54 -2.73 -12.66
CA MET A 91 4.75 -1.98 -11.68
C MET A 91 5.38 -0.70 -11.14
N ARG A 92 6.68 -0.46 -11.29
CA ARG A 92 7.36 0.64 -10.59
C ARG A 92 6.73 2.01 -10.87
N GLU A 93 6.68 2.42 -12.13
CA GLU A 93 6.11 3.70 -12.57
C GLU A 93 4.59 3.71 -12.43
N ILE A 94 3.93 2.59 -12.77
CA ILE A 94 2.48 2.43 -12.62
C ILE A 94 2.06 2.63 -11.16
N GLN A 95 2.79 2.07 -10.20
CA GLN A 95 2.51 2.20 -8.78
C GLN A 95 2.75 3.63 -8.27
N MET A 96 3.75 4.34 -8.80
CA MET A 96 3.97 5.75 -8.48
C MET A 96 2.81 6.62 -8.96
N LEU A 97 2.37 6.46 -10.21
CA LEU A 97 1.21 7.19 -10.74
C LEU A 97 -0.09 6.79 -10.05
N TRP A 98 -0.23 5.50 -9.73
CA TRP A 98 -1.37 4.99 -8.98
C TRP A 98 -1.48 5.64 -7.60
N ALA A 99 -0.36 5.81 -6.89
CA ALA A 99 -0.34 6.51 -5.60
C ALA A 99 -0.76 7.98 -5.72
N ILE A 100 -0.50 8.64 -6.85
CA ILE A 100 -0.96 10.02 -7.09
C ILE A 100 -2.49 10.04 -7.25
N VAL A 101 -3.05 9.16 -8.08
CA VAL A 101 -4.51 9.13 -8.33
C VAL A 101 -5.31 8.64 -7.12
N THR A 102 -4.76 7.75 -6.29
CA THR A 102 -5.44 7.24 -5.09
C THR A 102 -5.20 8.09 -3.85
N LYS A 103 -4.34 9.11 -3.89
CA LYS A 103 -4.05 9.98 -2.74
C LYS A 103 -5.30 10.51 -2.03
N PRO A 104 -6.34 11.03 -2.72
CA PRO A 104 -7.55 11.51 -2.03
C PRO A 104 -8.26 10.40 -1.23
N LEU A 105 -8.35 9.19 -1.80
CA LEU A 105 -8.95 8.03 -1.14
C LEU A 105 -8.12 7.60 0.08
N VAL A 106 -6.79 7.57 -0.06
CA VAL A 106 -5.88 7.25 1.07
C VAL A 106 -6.06 8.24 2.22
N VAL A 107 -6.20 9.54 1.92
CA VAL A 107 -6.42 10.58 2.95
C VAL A 107 -7.74 10.35 3.67
N GLU A 108 -8.82 10.09 2.94
CA GLU A 108 -10.14 9.82 3.52
C GLU A 108 -10.13 8.58 4.44
N VAL A 109 -9.59 7.46 3.95
CA VAL A 109 -9.49 6.24 4.75
C VAL A 109 -8.57 6.41 5.95
N ALA A 110 -7.46 7.14 5.81
CA ALA A 110 -6.56 7.42 6.92
C ALA A 110 -7.25 8.24 8.03
N THR A 111 -8.07 9.22 7.67
CA THR A 111 -8.85 10.01 8.63
C THR A 111 -9.83 9.12 9.40
N GLU A 112 -10.62 8.30 8.69
CA GLU A 112 -11.59 7.40 9.33
C GLU A 112 -10.91 6.31 10.17
N PHE A 113 -9.79 5.77 9.70
CA PHE A 113 -8.97 4.81 10.44
C PHE A 113 -8.51 5.38 11.78
N ARG A 114 -7.99 6.63 11.78
CA ARG A 114 -7.52 7.31 12.99
C ARG A 114 -8.67 7.57 13.95
N HIS A 115 -9.81 8.05 13.44
CA HIS A 115 -11.00 8.31 14.23
C HIS A 115 -11.50 7.04 14.93
N TRP A 116 -11.70 5.97 14.17
CA TRP A 116 -12.15 4.68 14.69
C TRP A 116 -11.19 4.11 15.75
N THR A 117 -9.88 4.20 15.49
CA THR A 117 -8.86 3.69 16.44
C THR A 117 -8.90 4.48 17.75
N ALA A 118 -9.06 5.81 17.69
CA ALA A 118 -9.18 6.66 18.89
C ALA A 118 -10.43 6.35 19.71
N GLU A 119 -11.57 6.12 19.04
CA GLU A 119 -12.82 5.70 19.70
C GLU A 119 -12.66 4.36 20.40
N CYS A 120 -12.13 3.34 19.70
CA CYS A 120 -11.86 2.01 20.26
C CYS A 120 -10.98 2.08 21.53
N VAL A 121 -9.89 2.85 21.49
CA VAL A 121 -8.98 3.00 22.64
C VAL A 121 -9.71 3.65 23.84
N THR A 122 -10.57 4.63 23.55
CA THR A 122 -11.39 5.31 24.58
C THR A 122 -12.43 4.38 25.19
N GLU A 123 -13.07 3.52 24.39
CA GLU A 123 -14.02 2.50 24.86
C GLU A 123 -13.35 1.45 25.76
N LEU A 124 -12.08 1.15 25.53
CA LEU A 124 -11.25 0.30 26.39
C LEU A 124 -10.80 0.99 27.69
N GLY A 125 -11.16 2.27 27.89
CA GLY A 125 -10.88 3.03 29.11
C GLY A 125 -9.54 3.74 29.13
N PHE A 126 -8.82 3.78 28.00
CA PHE A 126 -7.55 4.48 27.87
C PHE A 126 -7.72 5.81 27.13
N PRO A 127 -6.93 6.85 27.45
CA PRO A 127 -6.97 8.07 26.67
C PRO A 127 -6.40 7.81 25.26
N ALA A 128 -7.14 8.23 24.23
CA ALA A 128 -6.59 8.35 22.88
C ALA A 128 -5.59 9.52 22.86
N SER A 129 -4.35 9.27 23.31
CA SER A 129 -3.26 10.24 23.23
C SER A 129 -2.64 10.19 21.84
N ASN A 130 -1.94 11.27 21.50
CA ASN A 130 -1.29 11.45 20.20
C ASN A 130 -0.06 10.53 20.02
N LEU A 131 0.43 9.91 21.10
CA LEU A 131 1.66 9.11 21.14
C LEU A 131 1.45 7.88 22.06
N PRO A 132 0.55 6.94 21.72
CA PRO A 132 0.20 5.85 22.62
C PRO A 132 1.36 4.88 22.89
N TRP A 133 2.35 4.80 21.98
CA TRP A 133 3.59 4.05 22.20
C TRP A 133 4.53 4.69 23.23
N GLU A 134 4.26 5.91 23.66
CA GLU A 134 4.99 6.58 24.75
C GLU A 134 4.32 6.36 26.12
N SER A 135 3.20 5.62 26.16
CA SER A 135 2.59 5.23 27.43
C SER A 135 3.54 4.35 28.24
N GLU A 136 3.71 4.67 29.52
CA GLU A 136 4.42 3.79 30.47
C GLU A 136 3.54 2.63 30.96
N GLU A 137 2.24 2.64 30.63
CA GLU A 137 1.29 1.61 31.00
C GLU A 137 1.19 0.54 29.90
N PRO A 138 1.65 -0.71 30.13
CA PRO A 138 1.62 -1.76 29.11
C PRO A 138 0.21 -2.07 28.60
N ALA A 139 -0.81 -1.98 29.46
CA ALA A 139 -2.19 -2.22 29.09
C ALA A 139 -2.70 -1.22 28.04
N ALA A 140 -2.23 0.03 28.09
CA ALA A 140 -2.58 1.03 27.08
C ALA A 140 -1.92 0.72 25.71
N ILE A 141 -0.68 0.21 25.73
CA ILE A 141 0.03 -0.21 24.50
C ILE A 141 -0.68 -1.40 23.86
N ASP A 142 -1.08 -2.39 24.66
CA ASP A 142 -1.81 -3.56 24.19
C ASP A 142 -3.19 -3.19 23.62
N ALA A 143 -3.94 -2.32 24.29
CA ALA A 143 -5.23 -1.81 23.81
C ALA A 143 -5.10 -1.11 22.45
N VAL A 144 -4.07 -0.29 22.28
CA VAL A 144 -3.77 0.38 21.01
C VAL A 144 -3.43 -0.61 19.90
N ALA A 145 -2.61 -1.62 20.19
CA ALA A 145 -2.29 -2.65 19.21
C ALA A 145 -3.53 -3.46 18.78
N GLU A 146 -4.42 -3.77 19.72
CA GLU A 146 -5.70 -4.42 19.45
C GLU A 146 -6.59 -3.55 18.55
N CYS A 147 -6.77 -2.27 18.89
CA CYS A 147 -7.57 -1.35 18.09
C CYS A 147 -6.98 -1.15 16.68
N ILE A 148 -5.66 -0.96 16.54
CA ILE A 148 -5.02 -0.86 15.20
C ILE A 148 -5.32 -2.12 14.37
N LYS A 149 -5.24 -3.30 14.97
CA LYS A 149 -5.56 -4.56 14.27
C LYS A 149 -7.04 -4.63 13.89
N GLY A 150 -7.94 -4.16 14.75
CA GLY A 150 -9.36 -4.03 14.44
C GLY A 150 -9.62 -3.12 13.25
N ALA A 151 -8.99 -1.94 13.25
CA ALA A 151 -9.08 -0.97 12.16
C ALA A 151 -8.51 -1.53 10.85
N GLN A 152 -7.36 -2.22 10.90
CA GLN A 152 -6.75 -2.88 9.74
C GLN A 152 -7.70 -3.85 9.03
N LEU A 153 -8.46 -4.62 9.81
CA LEU A 153 -9.45 -5.55 9.31
C LEU A 153 -10.71 -4.82 8.79
N MET A 154 -11.20 -3.82 9.52
CA MET A 154 -12.40 -3.06 9.15
C MET A 154 -12.22 -2.29 7.85
N PHE A 155 -11.09 -1.60 7.71
CA PHE A 155 -10.78 -0.77 6.54
C PHE A 155 -10.09 -1.57 5.44
N ASP A 156 -9.84 -2.88 5.61
CA ASP A 156 -9.10 -3.71 4.64
C ASP A 156 -7.83 -3.00 4.14
N VAL A 157 -6.89 -2.68 5.03
CA VAL A 157 -5.63 -2.00 4.67
C VAL A 157 -4.40 -2.89 4.88
N GLY A 158 -4.63 -4.19 5.11
CA GLY A 158 -3.59 -5.15 5.43
C GLY A 158 -2.85 -4.76 6.71
N ALA A 159 -1.52 -4.77 6.68
CA ALA A 159 -0.69 -4.41 7.83
C ALA A 159 -0.36 -2.90 7.91
N LEU A 160 -0.99 -2.07 7.08
CA LEU A 160 -0.79 -0.62 7.12
C LEU A 160 -1.40 -0.04 8.40
N SER A 161 -0.77 0.99 8.93
CA SER A 161 -1.30 1.82 10.01
C SER A 161 -1.08 3.27 9.63
N PHE A 162 -2.09 4.10 9.87
CA PHE A 162 -2.05 5.54 9.59
C PHE A 162 -1.73 6.37 10.84
N GLY A 163 -1.36 5.70 11.94
CA GLY A 163 -1.13 6.35 13.24
C GLY A 163 -2.44 6.80 13.90
N PHE A 164 -2.35 7.88 14.66
CA PHE A 164 -3.47 8.57 15.33
C PHE A 164 -3.47 10.04 14.90
N ASP A 165 -4.61 10.71 15.00
CA ASP A 165 -4.61 12.17 14.86
C ASP A 165 -3.69 12.78 15.93
N GLY A 166 -2.67 13.52 15.48
CA GLY A 166 -1.68 14.17 16.34
C GLY A 166 -0.34 13.46 16.50
N ASP A 167 -0.08 12.34 15.83
CA ASP A 167 1.20 11.59 15.81
C ASP A 167 2.42 12.37 15.23
N GLY A 168 2.26 13.66 14.99
CA GLY A 168 3.29 14.53 14.42
C GLY A 168 3.65 14.19 12.98
N LYS A 169 2.99 13.21 12.37
CA LYS A 169 3.11 12.87 10.94
C LYS A 169 1.82 13.31 10.24
N VAL A 170 1.68 14.63 10.16
CA VAL A 170 0.93 15.26 9.06
C VAL A 170 1.57 14.75 7.74
N PRO A 171 0.79 14.44 6.69
CA PRO A 171 1.29 13.83 5.45
C PRO A 171 2.55 14.51 4.86
#